data_AF-U1QRP4-F1
#
_entry.id   AF-U1QRP4-F1
#
_cell.length_a   1.000
_cell.length_b   1.000
_cell.length_c   1.000
_cell.angle_alpha   90.00
_cell.angle_beta   90.00
_cell.angle_gamma   90.00
#
_symmetry.space_group_name_H-M   'P 1'
#
loop_
_entity.id
_entity.type
_entity.pdbx_description
1 polymer ?
#
loop_
_entity_poly.entity_id
_entity_poly.type
_entity_poly.pdbx_seq_one_letter_code
_entity_poly.pdbx_strand_id
1 'polypeptide(L)'
;MRALIDAIIAKDNPSVVGLDPKPALIPPILLNSARTVRDVAEAYFAFNIAIIDAVYDIVPAVKPQIAMYEALGPAGLDVYVRTNEYAQTRGLYVLGDIKRGDIGSTAAAYAAHIEGTPSINGVGSTDVWHEDAVTVNPYLGSDGILPFVQAANNSNKDIFVLVKTSNPSSNELQDLRVDGFAHTVATQVAELVEQWGENSRANKYGYSRVGAVVGATHPVLGAQLRTLMPHTFFLVPGYGAQGGTADDLAGLFDENGLGALINSSRGIIGAWKHTDEAETIRTELQALNLVATSARQAALAMKNDIARVRA
;
A
#
# COMPACT_ATOMS: atom_id res chain seq x y z
N MET A 1 -5.21 10.75 6.63
CA MET A 1 -4.22 10.09 7.49
C MET A 1 -4.82 9.64 8.81
N ARG A 2 -5.68 10.47 9.44
CA ARG A 2 -6.33 10.16 10.73
C ARG A 2 -6.95 8.75 10.83
N ALA A 3 -7.78 8.36 9.86
CA ALA A 3 -8.46 7.05 9.90
C ALA A 3 -7.48 5.87 9.92
N LEU A 4 -6.40 5.95 9.13
CA LEU A 4 -5.33 4.96 9.15
C LEU A 4 -4.65 4.90 10.52
N ILE A 5 -4.28 6.05 11.09
CA ILE A 5 -3.61 6.11 12.40
C ILE A 5 -4.54 5.59 13.51
N ASP A 6 -5.81 5.97 13.49
CA ASP A 6 -6.83 5.46 14.43
C ASP A 6 -6.91 3.93 14.35
N ALA A 7 -6.91 3.36 13.14
CA ALA A 7 -6.90 1.91 12.95
C ALA A 7 -5.60 1.25 13.43
N ILE A 8 -4.44 1.87 13.19
CA ILE A 8 -3.13 1.39 13.69
C ILE A 8 -3.14 1.33 15.21
N ILE A 9 -3.62 2.38 15.88
CA ILE A 9 -3.70 2.45 17.35
C ILE A 9 -4.68 1.40 17.88
N ALA A 10 -5.89 1.32 17.30
CA ALA A 10 -6.93 0.39 17.77
C ALA A 10 -6.50 -1.08 17.66
N LYS A 11 -5.72 -1.43 16.63
CA LYS A 11 -5.23 -2.79 16.40
C LYS A 11 -3.83 -3.02 16.95
N ASP A 12 -3.19 -1.98 17.48
CA ASP A 12 -1.77 -1.92 17.81
C ASP A 12 -0.90 -2.63 16.74
N ASN A 13 -1.10 -2.23 15.49
CA ASN A 13 -0.46 -2.90 14.36
C ASN A 13 -0.22 -1.91 13.23
N PRO A 14 1.03 -1.56 12.90
CA PRO A 14 1.35 -0.70 11.78
C PRO A 14 1.62 -1.48 10.49
N SER A 15 1.11 -2.71 10.33
CA SER A 15 1.30 -3.47 9.09
C SER A 15 0.20 -3.23 8.06
N VAL A 16 0.53 -3.42 6.78
CA VAL A 16 -0.44 -3.44 5.68
C VAL A 16 -0.22 -4.67 4.81
N VAL A 17 -1.29 -5.44 4.62
CA VAL A 17 -1.25 -6.65 3.79
C VAL A 17 -1.30 -6.26 2.32
N GLY A 18 -0.24 -6.58 1.57
CA GLY A 18 -0.23 -6.37 0.11
C GLY A 18 -1.04 -7.45 -0.60
N LEU A 19 -2.16 -7.07 -1.22
CA LEU A 19 -3.00 -7.97 -2.01
C LEU A 19 -2.52 -7.98 -3.46
N ASP A 20 -1.41 -8.69 -3.68
CA ASP A 20 -0.72 -8.76 -4.98
C ASP A 20 -0.83 -10.19 -5.57
N PRO A 21 -2.04 -10.68 -5.88
CA PRO A 21 -2.22 -12.03 -6.38
C PRO A 21 -1.50 -12.23 -7.70
N LYS A 22 -0.86 -13.38 -7.86
CA LYS A 22 -0.26 -13.82 -9.11
C LYS A 22 -0.38 -15.33 -9.21
N PRO A 23 -0.32 -15.95 -10.40
CA PRO A 23 -0.64 -17.36 -10.54
C PRO A 23 0.21 -18.26 -9.64
N ALA A 24 1.47 -17.89 -9.42
CA ALA A 24 2.39 -18.62 -8.54
C ALA A 24 2.08 -18.54 -7.03
N LEU A 25 1.19 -17.66 -6.59
CA LEU A 25 0.75 -17.50 -5.19
C LEU A 25 -0.65 -18.06 -4.95
N ILE A 26 -1.43 -18.27 -6.02
CA ILE A 26 -2.76 -18.87 -5.93
C ILE A 26 -2.59 -20.39 -5.80
N PRO A 27 -3.27 -21.06 -4.85
CA PRO A 27 -3.34 -22.51 -4.81
C PRO A 27 -3.74 -23.09 -6.17
N PRO A 28 -2.96 -24.02 -6.77
CA PRO A 28 -3.23 -24.52 -8.12
C PRO A 28 -4.65 -25.04 -8.32
N ILE A 29 -5.25 -25.64 -7.29
CA ILE A 29 -6.61 -26.17 -7.36
C ILE A 29 -7.67 -25.10 -7.71
N LEU A 30 -7.47 -23.84 -7.30
CA LEU A 30 -8.36 -22.72 -7.65
C LEU A 30 -8.23 -22.31 -9.12
N LEU A 31 -7.14 -22.68 -9.79
CA LEU A 31 -6.88 -22.36 -11.20
C LEU A 31 -7.14 -23.54 -12.14
N ASN A 32 -7.18 -24.78 -11.63
CA ASN A 32 -7.32 -25.99 -12.46
C ASN A 32 -8.60 -26.02 -13.30
N SER A 33 -9.69 -25.45 -12.78
CA SER A 33 -10.99 -25.36 -13.45
C SER A 33 -11.11 -24.14 -14.37
N ALA A 34 -10.19 -23.18 -14.29
CA ALA A 34 -10.25 -21.96 -15.08
C ALA A 34 -10.13 -22.26 -16.59
N ARG A 35 -11.01 -21.65 -17.38
CA ARG A 35 -11.03 -21.76 -18.85
C ARG A 35 -10.92 -20.40 -19.52
N THR A 36 -11.17 -19.33 -18.78
CA THR A 36 -11.17 -17.95 -19.25
C THR A 36 -10.36 -17.05 -18.31
N VAL A 37 -9.97 -15.87 -18.79
CA VAL A 37 -9.34 -14.83 -17.95
C VAL A 37 -10.26 -14.39 -16.82
N ARG A 38 -11.59 -14.43 -17.03
CA ARG A 38 -12.57 -14.15 -15.99
C ARG A 38 -12.50 -15.19 -14.87
N ASP A 39 -12.36 -16.47 -15.18
CA ASP A 39 -12.23 -17.52 -14.16
C ASP A 39 -10.96 -17.34 -13.32
N VAL A 40 -9.85 -16.93 -13.96
CA VAL A 40 -8.61 -16.59 -13.25
C VAL A 40 -8.81 -15.37 -12.33
N ALA A 41 -9.54 -14.36 -12.80
CA ALA A 41 -9.87 -13.19 -11.99
C ALA A 41 -10.74 -13.57 -10.78
N GLU A 42 -11.76 -14.41 -10.95
CA GLU A 42 -12.58 -14.90 -9.83
C GLU A 42 -11.76 -15.73 -8.83
N ALA A 43 -10.76 -16.50 -9.29
CA ALA A 43 -9.84 -17.18 -8.39
C ALA A 43 -8.99 -16.18 -7.57
N TYR A 44 -8.58 -15.06 -8.15
CA TYR A 44 -7.91 -13.98 -7.41
C TYR A 44 -8.84 -13.34 -6.39
N PHE A 45 -10.11 -13.12 -6.76
CA PHE A 45 -11.11 -12.59 -5.84
C PHE A 45 -11.31 -13.53 -4.65
N ALA A 46 -11.61 -14.81 -4.88
CA ALA A 46 -11.79 -15.79 -3.80
C ALA A 46 -10.57 -15.89 -2.87
N PHE A 47 -9.36 -15.87 -3.44
CA PHE A 47 -8.11 -15.85 -2.70
C PHE A 47 -7.97 -14.59 -1.82
N ASN A 48 -8.25 -13.40 -2.37
CA ASN A 48 -8.21 -12.15 -1.63
C ASN A 48 -9.23 -12.09 -0.50
N ILE A 49 -10.46 -12.55 -0.74
CA ILE A 49 -11.53 -12.59 0.27
C ILE A 49 -11.13 -13.46 1.46
N ALA A 50 -10.59 -14.66 1.19
CA ALA A 50 -10.12 -15.55 2.26
C ALA A 50 -9.01 -14.90 3.12
N ILE A 51 -8.13 -14.10 2.51
CA ILE A 51 -7.10 -13.35 3.24
C ILE A 51 -7.73 -12.22 4.05
N ILE A 52 -8.59 -11.41 3.43
CA ILE A 52 -9.26 -10.27 4.09
C ILE A 52 -10.03 -10.75 5.33
N ASP A 53 -10.84 -11.80 5.18
CA ASP A 53 -11.62 -12.38 6.29
C ASP A 53 -10.75 -12.91 7.42
N ALA A 54 -9.54 -13.35 7.12
CA ALA A 54 -8.61 -13.85 8.11
C ALA A 54 -7.83 -12.76 8.86
N VAL A 55 -7.74 -11.54 8.32
CA VAL A 55 -6.85 -10.48 8.86
C VAL A 55 -7.56 -9.18 9.25
N TYR A 56 -8.80 -8.94 8.81
CA TYR A 56 -9.45 -7.62 8.94
C TYR A 56 -9.51 -7.07 10.39
N ASP A 57 -9.60 -7.95 11.38
CA ASP A 57 -9.66 -7.63 12.80
C ASP A 57 -8.29 -7.35 13.43
N ILE A 58 -7.19 -7.75 12.76
CA ILE A 58 -5.82 -7.63 13.30
C ILE A 58 -4.91 -6.69 12.52
N VAL A 59 -5.23 -6.32 11.27
CA VAL A 59 -4.44 -5.34 10.48
C VAL A 59 -5.26 -4.07 10.19
N PRO A 60 -4.66 -2.88 10.17
CA PRO A 60 -5.37 -1.64 9.89
C PRO A 60 -5.79 -1.49 8.42
N ALA A 61 -5.02 -2.07 7.51
CA ALA A 61 -5.11 -1.75 6.09
C ALA A 61 -4.76 -2.93 5.17
N VAL A 62 -5.24 -2.84 3.92
CA VAL A 62 -4.77 -3.64 2.78
C VAL A 62 -4.24 -2.73 1.68
N LYS A 63 -3.31 -3.24 0.88
CA LYS A 63 -2.67 -2.50 -0.23
C LYS A 63 -2.67 -3.32 -1.52
N PRO A 64 -3.75 -3.32 -2.30
CA PRO A 64 -3.79 -4.02 -3.58
C PRO A 64 -2.89 -3.35 -4.63
N GLN A 65 -2.06 -4.14 -5.32
CA GLN A 65 -1.21 -3.67 -6.42
C GLN A 65 -1.94 -3.82 -7.75
N ILE A 66 -2.45 -2.71 -8.30
CA ILE A 66 -3.34 -2.69 -9.47
C ILE A 66 -2.75 -3.40 -10.69
N ALA A 67 -1.41 -3.39 -10.87
CA ALA A 67 -0.76 -4.05 -12.00
C ALA A 67 -1.05 -5.57 -12.06
N MET A 68 -1.25 -6.22 -10.90
CA MET A 68 -1.61 -7.65 -10.84
C MET A 68 -3.00 -7.93 -11.40
N TYR A 69 -3.88 -6.94 -11.33
CA TYR A 69 -5.26 -7.00 -11.79
C TYR A 69 -5.35 -6.54 -13.25
N GLU A 70 -4.67 -5.45 -13.62
CA GLU A 70 -4.57 -4.96 -15.01
C GLU A 70 -4.05 -6.04 -15.98
N ALA A 71 -3.17 -6.93 -15.50
CA ALA A 71 -2.69 -8.07 -16.28
C ALA A 71 -3.80 -9.03 -16.76
N LEU A 72 -4.97 -9.01 -16.11
CA LEU A 72 -6.17 -9.77 -16.50
C LEU A 72 -7.20 -8.90 -17.24
N GLY A 73 -6.83 -7.69 -17.65
CA GLY A 73 -7.68 -6.77 -18.39
C GLY A 73 -8.95 -6.35 -17.63
N PRO A 74 -10.08 -6.12 -18.34
CA PRO A 74 -11.32 -5.66 -17.69
C PRO A 74 -11.84 -6.57 -16.57
N ALA A 75 -11.66 -7.90 -16.69
CA ALA A 75 -12.07 -8.83 -15.65
C ALA A 75 -11.24 -8.68 -14.37
N GLY A 76 -9.94 -8.36 -14.49
CA GLY A 76 -9.11 -8.06 -13.34
C GLY A 76 -9.47 -6.73 -12.68
N LEU A 77 -9.76 -5.69 -13.47
CA LEU A 77 -10.22 -4.39 -12.92
C LEU A 77 -11.56 -4.51 -12.18
N ASP A 78 -12.50 -5.32 -12.68
CA ASP A 78 -13.75 -5.65 -11.96
C ASP A 78 -13.44 -6.27 -10.58
N VAL A 79 -12.54 -7.26 -10.55
CA VAL A 79 -12.12 -7.92 -9.30
C VAL A 79 -11.33 -7.00 -8.39
N TYR A 80 -10.55 -6.06 -8.92
CA TYR A 80 -9.86 -5.03 -8.14
C TYR A 80 -10.87 -4.18 -7.35
N VAL A 81 -11.86 -3.63 -8.06
CA VAL A 81 -12.93 -2.82 -7.46
C VAL A 81 -13.71 -3.61 -6.41
N ARG A 82 -14.13 -4.84 -6.74
CA ARG A 82 -14.85 -5.71 -5.80
C ARG A 82 -14.01 -6.09 -4.58
N THR A 83 -12.70 -6.27 -4.74
CA THR A 83 -11.78 -6.55 -3.62
C THR A 83 -11.69 -5.34 -2.68
N ASN A 84 -11.58 -4.13 -3.24
CA ASN A 84 -11.49 -2.89 -2.48
C ASN A 84 -12.80 -2.61 -1.73
N GLU A 85 -13.94 -2.72 -2.43
CA GLU A 85 -15.27 -2.58 -1.85
C GLU A 85 -15.43 -3.54 -0.66
N TYR A 86 -15.10 -4.82 -0.86
CA TYR A 86 -15.21 -5.81 0.20
C TYR A 86 -14.30 -5.49 1.39
N ALA A 87 -13.05 -5.09 1.16
CA ALA A 87 -12.14 -4.69 2.23
C ALA A 87 -12.71 -3.52 3.06
N GLN A 88 -13.31 -2.51 2.40
CA GLN A 88 -14.00 -1.42 3.10
C GLN A 88 -15.18 -1.91 3.94
N THR A 89 -15.98 -2.86 3.45
CA THR A 89 -17.08 -3.46 4.25
C THR A 89 -16.60 -4.16 5.52
N ARG A 90 -15.32 -4.58 5.55
CA ARG A 90 -14.66 -5.19 6.72
C ARG A 90 -13.96 -4.16 7.61
N GLY A 91 -14.09 -2.87 7.33
CA GLY A 91 -13.48 -1.78 8.10
C GLY A 91 -11.97 -1.66 7.92
N LEU A 92 -11.43 -2.16 6.81
CA LEU A 92 -10.03 -1.97 6.44
C LEU A 92 -9.84 -0.67 5.66
N TYR A 93 -8.73 0.00 5.94
CA TYR A 93 -8.26 1.10 5.11
C TYR A 93 -7.65 0.52 3.81
N VAL A 94 -8.05 1.03 2.65
CA VAL A 94 -7.62 0.51 1.34
C VAL A 94 -6.63 1.46 0.69
N LEU A 95 -5.40 0.99 0.44
CA LEU A 95 -4.34 1.75 -0.22
C LEU A 95 -4.09 1.22 -1.63
N GLY A 96 -4.64 1.88 -2.66
CA GLY A 96 -4.42 1.53 -4.06
C GLY A 96 -2.98 1.80 -4.50
N ASP A 97 -2.20 0.75 -4.75
CA ASP A 97 -0.81 0.91 -5.14
C ASP A 97 -0.66 1.06 -6.67
N ILE A 98 -1.03 2.23 -7.19
CA ILE A 98 -1.20 2.52 -8.62
C ILE A 98 -0.02 3.26 -9.27
N LYS A 99 0.83 3.92 -8.47
CA LYS A 99 2.05 4.66 -8.88
C LYS A 99 1.88 5.58 -10.10
N ARG A 100 0.73 6.24 -10.24
CA ARG A 100 0.46 7.12 -11.40
C ARG A 100 1.39 8.34 -11.39
N GLY A 101 1.75 8.82 -12.57
CA GLY A 101 2.67 9.94 -12.76
C GLY A 101 2.52 10.52 -14.17
N ASP A 102 1.53 11.39 -14.32
CA ASP A 102 1.25 12.18 -15.54
C ASP A 102 1.17 13.66 -15.15
N ILE A 103 0.75 14.57 -16.03
CA ILE A 103 0.63 16.00 -15.74
C ILE A 103 -0.77 16.56 -16.04
N GLY A 104 -1.10 17.68 -15.38
CA GLY A 104 -2.26 18.51 -15.73
C GLY A 104 -3.58 17.72 -15.71
N SER A 105 -4.35 17.81 -16.80
CA SER A 105 -5.67 17.17 -16.89
C SER A 105 -5.62 15.64 -16.84
N THR A 106 -4.52 15.03 -17.29
CA THR A 106 -4.37 13.56 -17.24
C THR A 106 -4.10 13.11 -15.80
N ALA A 107 -3.28 13.85 -15.06
CA ALA A 107 -3.09 13.62 -13.63
C ALA A 107 -4.41 13.77 -12.86
N ALA A 108 -5.23 14.77 -13.20
CA ALA A 108 -6.57 14.93 -12.61
C ALA A 108 -7.51 13.76 -12.94
N ALA A 109 -7.45 13.22 -14.16
CA ALA A 109 -8.22 12.02 -14.51
C ALA A 109 -7.79 10.80 -13.68
N TYR A 110 -6.49 10.61 -13.43
CA TYR A 110 -6.01 9.58 -12.51
C TYR A 110 -6.37 9.86 -11.05
N ALA A 111 -6.48 11.12 -10.62
CA ALA A 111 -6.89 11.48 -9.26
C ALA A 111 -8.33 11.06 -8.94
N ALA A 112 -9.16 10.73 -9.94
CA ALA A 112 -10.48 10.12 -9.78
C ALA A 112 -10.46 8.80 -8.97
N HIS A 113 -9.30 8.13 -8.87
CA HIS A 113 -9.07 7.02 -7.93
C HIS A 113 -9.49 7.36 -6.49
N ILE A 114 -9.26 8.61 -6.06
CA ILE A 114 -9.62 9.09 -4.71
C ILE A 114 -10.71 10.17 -4.76
N GLU A 115 -10.84 10.93 -5.84
CA GLU A 115 -11.88 11.97 -5.95
C GLU A 115 -13.28 11.43 -6.31
N GLY A 116 -13.33 10.24 -6.92
CA GLY A 116 -14.55 9.66 -7.47
C GLY A 116 -14.82 10.09 -8.92
N THR A 117 -15.90 9.59 -9.50
CA THR A 117 -16.25 9.86 -10.90
C THR A 117 -16.60 11.33 -11.14
N PRO A 118 -16.36 11.87 -12.34
CA PRO A 118 -16.84 13.20 -12.69
C PRO A 118 -18.35 13.32 -12.52
N SER A 119 -18.81 14.47 -12.04
CA SER A 119 -20.24 14.78 -12.03
C SER A 119 -20.69 15.22 -13.42
N ILE A 120 -21.68 14.53 -14.00
CA ILE A 120 -22.11 14.73 -15.40
C ILE A 120 -23.63 14.88 -15.44
N ASN A 121 -24.14 16.02 -15.93
CA ASN A 121 -25.58 16.25 -16.13
C ASN A 121 -26.46 15.97 -14.89
N GLY A 122 -25.97 16.30 -13.69
CA GLY A 122 -26.67 16.03 -12.43
C GLY A 122 -26.48 14.63 -11.86
N VAL A 123 -25.76 13.74 -12.56
CA VAL A 123 -25.22 12.50 -11.98
C VAL A 123 -24.06 12.91 -11.07
N GLY A 124 -24.21 12.71 -9.76
CA GLY A 124 -23.19 13.05 -8.76
C GLY A 124 -21.93 12.18 -8.87
N SER A 125 -20.87 12.58 -8.16
CA SER A 125 -19.66 11.77 -8.04
C SER A 125 -19.94 10.47 -7.28
N THR A 126 -19.35 9.37 -7.75
CA THR A 126 -19.37 8.06 -7.08
C THR A 126 -17.93 7.62 -6.83
N ASP A 127 -17.64 7.17 -5.61
CA ASP A 127 -16.37 6.51 -5.29
C ASP A 127 -16.40 5.06 -5.77
N VAL A 128 -16.06 4.85 -7.04
CA VAL A 128 -16.08 3.52 -7.68
C VAL A 128 -14.83 2.68 -7.37
N TRP A 129 -13.80 3.30 -6.79
CA TRP A 129 -12.51 2.64 -6.58
C TRP A 129 -12.38 2.10 -5.16
N HIS A 130 -13.14 2.64 -4.20
CA HIS A 130 -13.15 2.20 -2.80
C HIS A 130 -11.74 2.26 -2.16
N GLU A 131 -10.95 3.26 -2.56
CA GLU A 131 -9.59 3.50 -2.08
C GLU A 131 -9.58 4.67 -1.09
N ASP A 132 -8.92 4.51 0.04
CA ASP A 132 -8.70 5.59 1.02
C ASP A 132 -7.38 6.35 0.75
N ALA A 133 -6.43 5.71 0.06
CA ALA A 133 -5.23 6.35 -0.46
C ALA A 133 -4.72 5.72 -1.74
N VAL A 134 -3.83 6.44 -2.43
CA VAL A 134 -3.10 5.93 -3.59
C VAL A 134 -1.61 6.23 -3.58
N THR A 135 -0.80 5.41 -4.25
CA THR A 135 0.61 5.74 -4.53
C THR A 135 0.76 6.55 -5.82
N VAL A 136 1.69 7.52 -5.82
CA VAL A 136 1.96 8.40 -6.97
C VAL A 136 3.46 8.60 -7.19
N ASN A 137 3.86 8.80 -8.46
CA ASN A 137 5.25 9.00 -8.86
C ASN A 137 5.53 10.50 -9.12
N PRO A 138 6.47 11.13 -8.39
CA PRO A 138 6.72 12.57 -8.48
C PRO A 138 7.67 12.98 -9.61
N TYR A 139 8.09 12.06 -10.49
CA TYR A 139 9.14 12.33 -11.47
C TYR A 139 8.89 13.57 -12.35
N LEU A 140 7.63 13.86 -12.68
CA LEU A 140 7.24 15.02 -13.49
C LEU A 140 7.06 16.32 -12.69
N GLY A 141 7.35 16.30 -11.38
CA GLY A 141 7.28 17.45 -10.49
C GLY A 141 5.86 17.76 -9.99
N SER A 142 5.70 18.98 -9.46
CA SER A 142 4.46 19.44 -8.82
C SER A 142 3.22 19.32 -9.71
N ASP A 143 3.36 19.54 -11.02
CA ASP A 143 2.24 19.46 -11.97
C ASP A 143 1.61 18.06 -12.06
N GLY A 144 2.36 17.03 -11.68
CA GLY A 144 1.87 15.65 -11.59
C GLY A 144 1.36 15.25 -10.21
N ILE A 145 1.69 16.02 -9.15
CA ILE A 145 1.34 15.68 -7.77
C ILE A 145 0.18 16.54 -7.24
N LEU A 146 0.17 17.84 -7.52
CA LEU A 146 -0.83 18.77 -7.00
C LEU A 146 -2.28 18.39 -7.33
N PRO A 147 -2.61 17.81 -8.51
CA PRO A 147 -3.97 17.30 -8.76
C PRO A 147 -4.40 16.21 -7.75
N PHE A 148 -3.50 15.32 -7.38
CA PHE A 148 -3.76 14.30 -6.37
C PHE A 148 -3.84 14.88 -4.95
N VAL A 149 -3.00 15.88 -4.63
CA VAL A 149 -3.08 16.61 -3.34
C VAL A 149 -4.44 17.29 -3.20
N GLN A 150 -4.92 17.94 -4.26
CA GLN A 150 -6.23 18.57 -4.29
C GLN A 150 -7.35 17.54 -4.08
N ALA A 151 -7.34 16.44 -4.83
CA ALA A 151 -8.30 15.35 -4.69
C ALA A 151 -8.30 14.74 -3.26
N ALA A 152 -7.13 14.51 -2.68
CA ALA A 152 -6.99 14.00 -1.32
C ALA A 152 -7.60 14.95 -0.28
N ASN A 153 -7.40 16.26 -0.45
CA ASN A 153 -8.01 17.27 0.42
C ASN A 153 -9.53 17.33 0.26
N ASN A 154 -10.04 17.31 -0.97
CA ASN A 154 -11.47 17.36 -1.28
C ASN A 154 -12.23 16.15 -0.74
N SER A 155 -11.66 14.96 -0.87
CA SER A 155 -12.32 13.70 -0.51
C SER A 155 -11.93 13.15 0.87
N ASN A 156 -11.16 13.92 1.65
CA ASN A 156 -10.65 13.48 2.95
C ASN A 156 -9.84 12.14 2.86
N LYS A 157 -9.17 11.91 1.74
CA LYS A 157 -8.31 10.76 1.45
C LYS A 157 -6.82 11.13 1.50
N ASP A 158 -5.93 10.20 1.14
CA ASP A 158 -4.48 10.37 1.26
C ASP A 158 -3.73 9.96 -0.02
N ILE A 159 -2.46 10.37 -0.13
CA ILE A 159 -1.54 9.87 -1.16
C ILE A 159 -0.19 9.50 -0.57
N PHE A 160 0.53 8.60 -1.25
CA PHE A 160 1.89 8.21 -0.90
C PHE A 160 2.82 8.40 -2.10
N VAL A 161 3.70 9.40 -2.00
CA VAL A 161 4.61 9.79 -3.07
C VAL A 161 5.88 8.93 -3.04
N LEU A 162 6.34 8.42 -4.18
CA LEU A 162 7.60 7.66 -4.25
C LEU A 162 8.82 8.56 -3.92
N VAL A 163 9.54 8.27 -2.84
CA VAL A 163 10.74 9.03 -2.42
C VAL A 163 12.01 8.19 -2.57
N LYS A 164 12.12 7.10 -1.79
CA LYS A 164 13.24 6.17 -1.83
C LYS A 164 12.70 4.74 -1.83
N THR A 165 12.76 4.04 -2.96
CA THR A 165 12.18 2.71 -3.10
C THR A 165 13.16 1.60 -2.72
N SER A 166 12.65 0.41 -2.40
CA SER A 166 13.42 -0.74 -1.89
C SER A 166 14.02 -1.65 -2.96
N ASN A 167 13.82 -1.36 -4.25
CA ASN A 167 14.37 -2.17 -5.33
C ASN A 167 15.90 -1.96 -5.47
N PRO A 168 16.65 -2.99 -5.91
CA PRO A 168 18.12 -2.90 -6.04
C PRO A 168 18.62 -1.75 -6.92
N SER A 169 17.91 -1.42 -8.00
CA SER A 169 18.26 -0.35 -8.94
C SER A 169 17.80 1.05 -8.51
N SER A 170 17.24 1.21 -7.30
CA SER A 170 16.74 2.52 -6.84
C SER A 170 17.84 3.60 -6.84
N ASN A 171 19.09 3.18 -6.61
CA ASN A 171 20.26 4.04 -6.58
C ASN A 171 20.65 4.64 -7.94
N GLU A 172 20.16 4.11 -9.06
CA GLU A 172 20.48 4.63 -10.40
C GLU A 172 20.02 6.07 -10.59
N LEU A 173 18.89 6.44 -9.98
CA LEU A 173 18.33 7.79 -10.04
C LEU A 173 18.24 8.45 -8.66
N GLN A 174 17.75 7.72 -7.66
CA GLN A 174 17.34 8.32 -6.38
C GLN A 174 18.55 8.76 -5.54
N ASP A 175 19.72 8.16 -5.76
CA ASP A 175 20.95 8.47 -5.04
C ASP A 175 21.87 9.44 -5.82
N LEU A 176 21.46 9.87 -7.02
CA LEU A 176 22.18 10.88 -7.78
C LEU A 176 22.25 12.18 -6.98
N ARG A 177 23.44 12.77 -6.90
CA ARG A 177 23.65 14.06 -6.25
C ARG A 177 23.11 15.18 -7.14
N VAL A 178 22.40 16.12 -6.55
CA VAL A 178 21.93 17.32 -7.25
C VAL A 178 23.06 18.35 -7.18
N ASP A 179 23.58 18.75 -8.34
CA ASP A 179 24.71 19.69 -8.40
C ASP A 179 24.35 21.04 -7.75
N GLY A 180 25.31 21.60 -7.01
CA GLY A 180 25.11 22.82 -6.22
C GLY A 180 24.33 22.63 -4.91
N PHE A 181 23.87 21.41 -4.58
CA PHE A 181 23.15 21.11 -3.33
C PHE A 181 23.82 19.96 -2.56
N ALA A 182 23.63 19.93 -1.24
CA ALA A 182 24.06 18.79 -0.40
C ALA A 182 23.09 17.59 -0.49
N HIS A 183 22.17 17.59 -1.45
CA HIS A 183 21.04 16.68 -1.57
C HIS A 183 21.26 15.61 -2.65
N THR A 184 20.63 14.47 -2.44
CA THR A 184 20.33 13.50 -3.51
C THR A 184 18.96 13.81 -4.12
N VAL A 185 18.64 13.21 -5.27
CA VAL A 185 17.30 13.27 -5.85
C VAL A 185 16.24 12.83 -4.83
N ALA A 186 16.48 11.75 -4.07
CA ALA A 186 15.57 11.28 -3.03
C ALA A 186 15.30 12.34 -1.94
N THR A 187 16.36 12.98 -1.42
CA THR A 187 16.18 14.01 -0.38
C THR A 187 15.53 15.27 -0.91
N GLN A 188 15.75 15.61 -2.19
CA GLN A 188 15.05 16.74 -2.82
C GLN A 188 13.55 16.45 -2.95
N VAL A 189 13.18 15.24 -3.34
CA VAL A 189 11.77 14.81 -3.39
C VAL A 189 11.17 14.77 -1.99
N ALA A 190 11.92 14.37 -0.97
CA ALA A 190 11.47 14.37 0.42
C ALA A 190 11.04 15.77 0.90
N GLU A 191 11.85 16.80 0.62
CA GLU A 191 11.51 18.19 0.94
C GLU A 191 10.24 18.66 0.20
N LEU A 192 10.09 18.28 -1.08
CA LEU A 192 8.88 18.59 -1.85
C LEU A 192 7.64 17.90 -1.28
N VAL A 193 7.75 16.64 -0.84
CA VAL A 193 6.66 15.90 -0.19
C VAL A 193 6.22 16.59 1.09
N GLU A 194 7.17 16.97 1.93
CA GLU A 194 6.89 17.72 3.14
C GLU A 194 6.16 19.03 2.78
N GLN A 195 6.68 19.82 1.83
CA GLN A 195 6.07 21.07 1.36
C GLN A 195 4.64 20.87 0.81
N TRP A 196 4.41 19.91 -0.08
CA TRP A 196 3.08 19.64 -0.65
C TRP A 196 2.05 19.26 0.43
N GLY A 197 2.52 18.73 1.56
CA GLY A 197 1.69 18.32 2.68
C GLY A 197 1.22 19.42 3.63
N GLU A 198 1.84 20.62 3.59
CA GLU A 198 1.69 21.70 4.59
C GLU A 198 0.24 21.99 4.98
N ASN A 199 -0.63 22.14 3.99
CA ASN A 199 -2.03 22.56 4.20
C ASN A 199 -2.90 21.49 4.89
N SER A 200 -2.42 20.26 5.05
CA SER A 200 -3.19 19.13 5.58
C SER A 200 -2.74 18.65 6.97
N ARG A 201 -1.70 19.27 7.55
CA ARG A 201 -1.09 18.88 8.83
C ARG A 201 -1.93 19.23 10.06
N ALA A 202 -2.92 20.12 9.92
CA ALA A 202 -3.78 20.56 11.00
C ALA A 202 -4.77 19.45 11.45
N ASN A 203 -4.26 18.46 12.17
CA ASN A 203 -5.02 17.38 12.79
C ASN A 203 -4.35 16.88 14.08
N LYS A 204 -5.07 16.08 14.87
CA LYS A 204 -4.61 15.61 16.20
C LYS A 204 -3.28 14.84 16.20
N TYR A 205 -2.85 14.30 15.07
CA TYR A 205 -1.61 13.54 14.95
C TYR A 205 -0.49 14.31 14.24
N GLY A 206 -0.75 15.53 13.73
CA GLY A 206 0.25 16.33 13.02
C GLY A 206 0.67 15.82 11.63
N TYR A 207 0.25 14.62 11.21
CA TYR A 207 0.62 14.06 9.91
C TYR A 207 -0.21 14.60 8.74
N SER A 208 0.47 14.94 7.66
CA SER A 208 -0.07 15.31 6.36
C SER A 208 -0.83 14.16 5.68
N ARG A 209 -1.72 14.51 4.74
CA ARG A 209 -2.33 13.58 3.77
C ARG A 209 -1.39 13.13 2.68
N VAL A 210 -0.34 13.91 2.44
CA VAL A 210 0.76 13.58 1.55
C VAL A 210 1.78 12.79 2.37
N GLY A 211 1.75 11.48 2.21
CA GLY A 211 2.73 10.54 2.72
C GLY A 211 3.86 10.27 1.73
N ALA A 212 4.85 9.50 2.15
CA ALA A 212 6.00 9.08 1.35
C ALA A 212 6.12 7.56 1.28
N VAL A 213 6.60 7.04 0.16
CA VAL A 213 7.06 5.65 0.05
C VAL A 213 8.57 5.62 0.29
N VAL A 214 8.97 4.98 1.39
CA VAL A 214 10.36 4.88 1.85
C VAL A 214 10.67 3.41 2.15
N GLY A 215 11.60 2.81 1.41
CA GLY A 215 11.94 1.40 1.49
C GLY A 215 12.69 1.03 2.77
N ALA A 216 12.42 -0.17 3.30
CA ALA A 216 13.04 -0.70 4.51
C ALA A 216 14.55 -1.02 4.39
N THR A 217 15.12 -1.02 3.18
CA THR A 217 16.48 -1.52 2.90
C THR A 217 17.60 -0.50 3.16
N HIS A 218 17.27 0.69 3.68
CA HIS A 218 18.23 1.79 3.87
C HIS A 218 18.06 2.48 5.23
N PRO A 219 18.37 1.83 6.36
CA PRO A 219 18.02 2.33 7.70
C PRO A 219 18.61 3.71 8.03
N VAL A 220 19.87 3.96 7.67
CA VAL A 220 20.53 5.26 7.90
C VAL A 220 19.85 6.38 7.11
N LEU A 221 19.55 6.14 5.84
CA LEU A 221 18.84 7.10 5.00
C LEU A 221 17.38 7.27 5.46
N GLY A 222 16.74 6.19 5.91
CA GLY A 222 15.40 6.22 6.49
C GLY A 222 15.29 7.18 7.67
N ALA A 223 16.24 7.13 8.61
CA ALA A 223 16.30 8.05 9.75
C ALA A 223 16.55 9.51 9.32
N GLN A 224 17.37 9.73 8.29
CA GLN A 224 17.57 11.06 7.72
C GLN A 224 16.28 11.58 7.07
N LEU A 225 15.58 10.75 6.30
CA LEU A 225 14.30 11.09 5.66
C LEU A 225 13.20 11.35 6.69
N ARG A 226 13.17 10.63 7.82
CA ARG A 226 12.28 10.93 8.95
C ARG A 226 12.52 12.33 9.51
N THR A 227 13.79 12.72 9.68
CA THR A 227 14.16 14.09 10.10
C THR A 227 13.74 15.15 9.08
N LEU A 228 13.89 14.88 7.78
CA LEU A 228 13.50 15.80 6.70
C LEU A 228 11.98 15.95 6.54
N MET A 229 11.22 14.90 6.88
CA MET A 229 9.77 14.85 6.69
C MET A 229 9.03 14.52 8.00
N PRO A 230 9.11 15.39 9.03
CA PRO A 230 8.56 15.11 10.35
C PRO A 230 7.04 14.97 10.37
N HIS A 231 6.33 15.60 9.43
CA HIS A 231 4.87 15.53 9.33
C HIS A 231 4.38 14.55 8.25
N THR A 232 5.26 13.73 7.68
CA THR A 232 4.91 12.84 6.56
C THR A 232 4.79 11.40 7.05
N PHE A 233 3.67 10.74 6.74
CA PHE A 233 3.49 9.32 7.06
C PHE A 233 4.19 8.45 6.00
N PHE A 234 4.91 7.41 6.42
CA PHE A 234 5.67 6.55 5.51
C PHE A 234 4.91 5.27 5.20
N LEU A 235 4.74 4.95 3.92
CA LEU A 235 4.48 3.60 3.46
C LEU A 235 5.82 2.90 3.22
N VAL A 236 6.05 1.81 3.93
CA VAL A 236 7.37 1.15 3.97
C VAL A 236 7.30 -0.23 3.32
N PRO A 237 7.60 -0.34 2.01
CA PRO A 237 7.77 -1.62 1.36
C PRO A 237 9.14 -2.23 1.67
N GLY A 238 9.21 -3.56 1.53
CA GLY A 238 10.48 -4.29 1.52
C GLY A 238 10.85 -5.02 2.81
N TYR A 239 9.97 -5.01 3.81
CA TYR A 239 10.11 -5.87 4.98
C TYR A 239 10.01 -7.37 4.58
N GLY A 240 10.89 -8.19 5.14
CA GLY A 240 10.97 -9.63 4.90
C GLY A 240 11.50 -9.98 3.51
N ALA A 241 10.61 -10.11 2.52
CA ALA A 241 10.92 -10.71 1.22
C ALA A 241 11.93 -9.92 0.35
N GLN A 242 12.29 -8.68 0.74
CA GLN A 242 13.33 -7.88 0.10
C GLN A 242 14.51 -7.59 1.03
N GLY A 243 14.58 -8.29 2.18
CA GLY A 243 15.72 -8.25 3.10
C GLY A 243 15.61 -7.26 4.25
N GLY A 244 14.61 -6.37 4.27
CA GLY A 244 14.40 -5.47 5.41
C GLY A 244 13.96 -6.23 6.65
N THR A 245 14.62 -5.98 7.78
CA THR A 245 14.30 -6.56 9.09
C THR A 245 13.50 -5.58 9.94
N ALA A 246 12.97 -6.00 11.10
CA ALA A 246 12.33 -5.06 12.02
C ALA A 246 13.31 -4.00 12.53
N ASP A 247 14.56 -4.38 12.82
CA ASP A 247 15.56 -3.45 13.35
C ASP A 247 15.89 -2.32 12.36
N ASP A 248 15.80 -2.59 11.05
CA ASP A 248 15.97 -1.58 10.00
C ASP A 248 14.85 -0.52 9.98
N LEU A 249 13.70 -0.81 10.62
CA LEU A 249 12.52 0.06 10.62
C LEU A 249 12.54 1.11 11.74
N ALA A 250 13.38 0.94 12.77
CA ALA A 250 13.33 1.78 13.97
C ALA A 250 13.42 3.28 13.65
N GLY A 251 14.33 3.66 12.74
CA GLY A 251 14.51 5.05 12.31
C GLY A 251 13.38 5.62 11.42
N LEU A 252 12.39 4.81 11.05
CA LEU A 252 11.25 5.25 10.24
C LEU A 252 10.06 5.69 11.09
N PHE A 253 9.97 5.25 12.34
CA PHE A 253 8.92 5.67 13.27
C PHE A 253 9.26 7.02 13.92
N ASP A 254 8.25 7.73 14.41
CA ASP A 254 8.42 8.90 15.26
C ASP A 254 8.66 8.51 16.74
N GLU A 255 8.85 9.51 17.59
CA GLU A 255 9.04 9.34 19.03
C GLU A 255 7.86 8.68 19.77
N ASN A 256 6.70 8.55 19.12
CA ASN A 256 5.51 7.90 19.66
C ASN A 256 5.29 6.49 19.08
N GLY A 257 6.23 5.96 18.28
CA GLY A 257 6.10 4.67 17.61
C GLY A 257 5.06 4.66 16.48
N LEU A 258 4.72 5.84 15.93
CA LEU A 258 3.82 6.08 14.80
C LEU A 258 4.62 6.54 13.56
N GLY A 259 3.92 6.97 12.51
CA GLY A 259 4.54 7.58 11.33
C GLY A 259 4.92 6.63 10.21
N ALA A 260 4.78 5.32 10.39
CA ALA A 260 5.07 4.33 9.35
C ALA A 260 3.99 3.23 9.26
N LEU A 261 3.74 2.76 8.03
CA LEU A 261 2.89 1.62 7.67
C LEU A 261 3.75 0.61 6.90
N ILE A 262 4.01 -0.54 7.50
CA ILE A 262 4.97 -1.54 7.00
C ILE A 262 4.24 -2.55 6.10
N ASN A 263 4.63 -2.59 4.83
CA ASN A 263 3.99 -3.49 3.88
C ASN A 263 4.67 -4.87 3.83
N SER A 264 3.84 -5.91 3.89
CA SER A 264 4.23 -7.26 3.48
C SER A 264 3.16 -7.85 2.57
N SER A 265 3.61 -8.32 1.39
CA SER A 265 2.77 -8.96 0.38
C SER A 265 3.02 -10.47 0.41
N ARG A 266 4.04 -10.93 -0.35
CA ARG A 266 4.45 -12.35 -0.43
C ARG A 266 4.66 -13.03 0.93
N GLY A 267 5.16 -12.32 1.93
CA GLY A 267 5.38 -12.88 3.27
C GLY A 267 4.09 -13.24 4.01
N ILE A 268 2.95 -12.65 3.63
CA ILE A 268 1.64 -12.93 4.23
C ILE A 268 0.82 -13.80 3.27
N ILE A 269 0.55 -13.30 2.06
CA ILE A 269 -0.37 -13.97 1.12
C ILE A 269 0.22 -15.27 0.56
N GLY A 270 1.55 -15.42 0.58
CA GLY A 270 2.26 -16.62 0.14
C GLY A 270 2.64 -17.57 1.26
N ALA A 271 2.35 -17.24 2.52
CA ALA A 271 2.80 -18.02 3.69
C ALA A 271 2.37 -19.48 3.65
N TRP A 272 1.17 -19.76 3.11
CA TRP A 272 0.61 -21.10 2.98
C TRP A 272 1.51 -22.07 2.21
N LYS A 273 2.36 -21.57 1.29
CA LYS A 273 3.26 -22.38 0.47
C LYS A 273 4.40 -23.02 1.26
N HIS A 274 4.65 -22.53 2.48
CA HIS A 274 5.74 -22.98 3.33
C HIS A 274 5.26 -23.91 4.44
N THR A 275 4.09 -24.53 4.25
CA THR A 275 3.46 -25.43 5.21
C THR A 275 3.42 -26.85 4.65
N ASP A 276 3.56 -27.85 5.51
CA ASP A 276 3.45 -29.26 5.11
C ASP A 276 2.03 -29.58 4.63
N GLU A 277 1.01 -28.88 5.16
CA GLU A 277 -0.39 -29.05 4.73
C GLU A 277 -0.62 -28.68 3.26
N ALA A 278 0.24 -27.86 2.65
CA ALA A 278 0.12 -27.47 1.25
C ALA A 278 0.09 -28.67 0.29
N GLU A 279 0.83 -29.74 0.60
CA GLU A 279 0.87 -30.97 -0.21
C GLU A 279 -0.39 -31.84 -0.06
N THR A 280 -1.19 -31.58 0.98
CA THR A 280 -2.38 -32.37 1.33
C THR A 280 -3.69 -31.76 0.81
N ILE A 281 -3.64 -30.57 0.21
CA ILE A 281 -4.82 -29.91 -0.36
C ILE A 281 -5.47 -30.79 -1.44
N ARG A 282 -6.76 -31.08 -1.31
CA ARG A 282 -7.57 -31.82 -2.29
C ARG A 282 -8.82 -31.08 -2.74
N THR A 283 -9.21 -30.01 -2.06
CA THR A 283 -10.38 -29.18 -2.40
C THR A 283 -10.07 -27.69 -2.37
N GLU A 284 -10.86 -26.90 -3.09
CA GLU A 284 -10.77 -25.44 -3.06
C GLU A 284 -10.98 -24.87 -1.64
N LEU A 285 -11.93 -25.44 -0.88
CA LEU A 285 -12.18 -25.02 0.50
C LEU A 285 -10.98 -25.28 1.42
N GLN A 286 -10.32 -26.43 1.30
CA GLN A 286 -9.08 -26.70 2.05
C GLN A 286 -7.99 -25.70 1.69
N ALA A 287 -7.86 -25.36 0.41
CA ALA A 287 -6.89 -24.38 -0.07
C ALA A 287 -7.14 -22.99 0.53
N LEU A 288 -8.38 -22.50 0.44
CA LEU A 288 -8.75 -21.17 0.98
C LEU A 288 -8.61 -21.12 2.50
N ASN A 289 -8.96 -22.19 3.22
CA ASN A 289 -8.75 -22.27 4.67
C ASN A 289 -7.26 -22.22 5.03
N LEU A 290 -6.40 -22.93 4.30
CA LEU A 290 -4.95 -22.91 4.55
C LEU A 290 -4.36 -21.52 4.23
N VAL A 291 -4.80 -20.89 3.15
CA VAL A 291 -4.43 -19.51 2.81
C VAL A 291 -4.82 -18.56 3.94
N ALA A 292 -6.06 -18.62 4.41
CA ALA A 292 -6.58 -17.78 5.48
C ALA A 292 -5.78 -17.96 6.79
N THR A 293 -5.63 -19.19 7.26
CA THR A 293 -4.91 -19.47 8.53
C THR A 293 -3.45 -19.05 8.44
N SER A 294 -2.76 -19.37 7.34
CA SER A 294 -1.36 -19.01 7.14
C SER A 294 -1.15 -17.50 7.05
N ALA A 295 -2.02 -16.79 6.34
CA ALA A 295 -1.97 -15.34 6.24
C ALA A 295 -2.18 -14.66 7.60
N ARG A 296 -3.15 -15.13 8.40
CA ARG A 296 -3.36 -14.62 9.76
C ARG A 296 -2.14 -14.83 10.65
N GLN A 297 -1.55 -16.03 10.64
CA GLN A 297 -0.35 -16.31 11.44
C GLN A 297 0.84 -15.45 11.02
N ALA A 298 1.07 -15.29 9.71
CA ALA A 298 2.12 -14.43 9.20
C ALA A 298 1.92 -12.95 9.58
N ALA A 299 0.67 -12.45 9.52
CA ALA A 299 0.34 -11.09 9.93
C ALA A 299 0.56 -10.85 11.43
N LEU A 300 0.20 -11.82 12.29
CA LEU A 300 0.46 -11.75 13.73
C LEU A 300 1.96 -11.83 14.05
N ALA A 301 2.70 -12.70 13.37
CA ALA A 301 4.16 -12.78 13.53
C ALA A 301 4.83 -11.45 13.15
N MET A 302 4.44 -10.85 12.02
CA MET A 302 4.91 -9.54 11.59
C MET A 302 4.56 -8.44 12.59
N LYS A 303 3.33 -8.41 13.12
CA LYS A 303 2.92 -7.46 14.17
C LYS A 303 3.87 -7.55 15.38
N ASN A 304 4.09 -8.76 15.88
CA ASN A 304 4.92 -8.98 17.06
C ASN A 304 6.39 -8.61 16.81
N ASP A 305 6.90 -8.87 15.60
CA ASP A 305 8.27 -8.53 15.24
C ASP A 305 8.48 -7.01 15.18
N ILE A 306 7.55 -6.27 14.55
CA ILE A 306 7.61 -4.81 14.46
C ILE A 306 7.41 -4.16 15.84
N ALA A 307 6.59 -4.74 16.71
CA ALA A 307 6.37 -4.20 18.06
C ALA A 307 7.68 -4.08 18.88
N ARG A 308 8.70 -4.88 18.58
CA ARG A 308 10.01 -4.81 19.25
C ARG A 308 10.78 -3.51 19.00
N VAL A 309 10.45 -2.77 17.94
CA VAL A 309 11.23 -1.62 17.45
C VAL A 309 10.46 -0.30 17.42
N ARG A 310 9.20 -0.29 17.87
CA ARG A 310 8.33 0.90 17.95
C ARG A 310 8.40 1.63 19.30
N ALA A 311 9.22 1.14 20.22
CA ALA A 311 9.29 1.60 21.60
C ALA A 311 10.14 2.86 21.76
#